data_AF-A0A522RQE8-F1
#
_entry.id   AF-A0A522RQE8-F1
#
_cell.length_a   1.000
_cell.length_b   1.000
_cell.length_c   1.000
_cell.angle_alpha   90.00
_cell.angle_beta   90.00
_cell.angle_gamma   90.00
#
_symmetry.space_group_name_H-M   'P 1'
#
loop_
_entity.id
_entity.type
_entity.pdbx_description
1 polymer ?
#
loop_
_entity_poly.entity_id
_entity_poly.type
_entity_poly.pdbx_seq_one_letter_code
_entity_poly.pdbx_strand_id
1 'polypeptide(L)' 'IASGGVAGMDDIEALLAANEPNILGVIIGRALYDGRINPVQALAKVRIS' A
#
# COMPACT_ATOMS: atom_id res chain seq x y z
N ILE A 1 -5.50 -8.29 -6.93
CA ILE A 1 -4.25 -7.84 -6.28
C ILE A 1 -3.55 -6.88 -7.24
N ALA A 2 -3.34 -5.63 -6.84
CA ALA A 2 -2.50 -4.71 -7.61
C ALA A 2 -1.02 -5.11 -7.41
N SER A 3 -0.25 -5.16 -8.50
CA SER A 3 1.17 -5.57 -8.46
C SER A 3 2.00 -4.63 -9.33
N GLY A 4 2.86 -3.83 -8.68
CA GLY A 4 3.80 -2.92 -9.34
C GLY A 4 3.44 -1.44 -9.18
N GLY A 5 4.45 -0.61 -8.94
CA GLY A 5 4.32 0.86 -8.95
C GLY A 5 4.21 1.54 -7.59
N VAL A 6 4.03 0.81 -6.48
CA VAL A 6 4.02 1.42 -5.14
C VAL A 6 5.41 1.94 -4.79
N ALA A 7 5.56 3.26 -4.78
CA ALA A 7 6.79 3.99 -4.55
C ALA A 7 6.91 4.49 -3.10
N GLY A 8 5.79 4.74 -2.41
CA GLY A 8 5.76 5.27 -1.06
C GLY A 8 4.44 5.10 -0.31
N MET A 9 4.33 5.75 0.85
CA MET A 9 3.12 5.73 1.67
C MET A 9 1.92 6.40 0.96
N ASP A 10 2.15 7.44 0.17
CA ASP A 10 1.09 8.16 -0.56
C ASP A 10 0.33 7.24 -1.53
N ASP A 11 1.03 6.30 -2.17
CA ASP A 11 0.38 5.32 -3.05
C ASP A 11 -0.51 4.35 -2.27
N ILE A 12 -0.15 4.01 -1.04
CA ILE A 12 -0.98 3.18 -0.15
C ILE A 12 -2.25 3.95 0.22
N GLU A 13 -2.13 5.23 0.56
CA GLU A 13 -3.28 6.08 0.88
C GLU A 13 -4.20 6.25 -0.34
N ALA A 14 -3.63 6.44 -1.53
CA ALA A 14 -4.40 6.52 -2.77
C ALA A 14 -5.15 5.21 -3.08
N LEU A 15 -4.50 4.05 -2.89
CA LEU A 15 -5.14 2.75 -3.09
C LEU A 15 -6.30 2.50 -2.11
N LEU A 16 -6.14 2.88 -0.83
CA LEU A 16 -7.21 2.81 0.16
C LEU A 16 -8.36 3.76 -0.20
N ALA A 17 -8.05 4.99 -0.60
CA ALA A 17 -9.05 5.99 -0.96
C ALA A 17 -9.83 5.64 -2.24
N ALA A 18 -9.20 4.94 -3.19
CA ALA A 18 -9.86 4.50 -4.42
C ALA A 18 -11.02 3.52 -4.14
N ASN A 19 -10.94 2.77 -3.03
CA ASN A 19 -11.98 1.83 -2.58
C ASN A 19 -12.53 0.94 -3.73
N GLU A 20 -11.63 0.49 -4.59
CA GLU A 20 -11.98 -0.27 -5.78
C GLU A 20 -12.49 -1.67 -5.38
N PRO A 21 -13.75 -2.03 -5.68
CA PRO A 21 -14.36 -3.25 -5.17
C PRO A 21 -13.66 -4.54 -5.61
N ASN A 22 -12.85 -4.48 -6.68
CA ASN A 22 -12.12 -5.62 -7.22
C ASN A 22 -10.64 -5.65 -6.81
N ILE A 23 -10.16 -4.69 -6.02
CA ILE A 23 -8.79 -4.66 -5.50
C ILE A 23 -8.78 -5.17 -4.05
N LEU A 24 -8.44 -6.45 -3.89
CA LEU A 24 -8.37 -7.11 -2.58
C LEU A 24 -7.06 -6.85 -1.80
N GLY A 25 -6.13 -6.11 -2.39
CA GLY A 25 -4.82 -5.86 -1.80
C GLY A 25 -3.74 -5.52 -2.82
N VAL A 26 -2.56 -5.16 -2.31
CA VAL A 26 -1.40 -4.75 -3.09
C VAL A 26 -0.14 -5.50 -2.63
N ILE A 27 0.73 -5.85 -3.58
CA ILE A 27 2.04 -6.44 -3.28
C ILE A 27 3.10 -5.34 -3.39
N ILE A 28 3.91 -5.20 -2.33
CA ILE A 28 4.95 -4.17 -2.23
C ILE A 28 6.32 -4.86 -2.25
N GLY A 29 7.17 -4.45 -3.18
CA GLY A 29 8.54 -4.94 -3.32
C GLY A 29 9.56 -3.87 -2.92
N ARG A 30 10.28 -3.34 -3.92
CA ARG A 30 11.45 -2.45 -3.76
C ARG A 30 11.26 -1.31 -2.75
N ALA A 31 10.11 -0.64 -2.72
CA ALA A 31 9.87 0.45 -1.79
C ALA A 31 9.90 0.04 -0.31
N LEU A 32 9.60 -1.23 0.01
CA LEU A 32 9.79 -1.78 1.35
C LEU A 32 11.27 -1.98 1.67
N TYR A 33 12.03 -2.57 0.74
CA TYR A 33 13.47 -2.81 0.91
C TYR A 33 14.28 -1.51 0.99
N ASP A 34 13.89 -0.49 0.21
CA ASP A 34 14.54 0.81 0.18
C ASP A 34 14.14 1.70 1.38
N GLY A 35 13.25 1.23 2.27
CA GLY A 35 12.79 1.98 3.45
C GLY A 35 11.84 3.14 3.13
N ARG A 36 11.37 3.27 1.88
CA ARG A 36 10.39 4.31 1.49
C ARG A 36 9.01 4.07 2.07
N ILE A 37 8.73 2.83 2.47
CA ILE A 37 7.50 2.44 3.16
C ILE A 37 7.85 1.90 4.54
N ASN A 38 7.21 2.47 5.56
CA ASN A 38 7.26 1.91 6.90
C ASN A 38 6.20 0.80 7.02
N PRO A 39 6.58 -0.48 7.20
CA PRO A 39 5.63 -1.58 7.24
C PRO A 39 4.65 -1.50 8.41
N VAL A 40 5.07 -0.96 9.56
CA VAL A 40 4.20 -0.79 10.74
C VAL A 40 3.12 0.25 10.44
N GLN A 41 3.49 1.38 9.84
CA GLN A 41 2.53 2.42 9.46
C GLN A 41 1.57 1.92 8.37
N ALA A 42 2.09 1.22 7.36
CA ALA A 42 1.28 0.64 6.29
C ALA A 42 0.23 -0.34 6.84
N LEU A 43 0.62 -1.27 7.72
CA LEU A 43 -0.31 -2.22 8.34
C LEU A 43 -1.35 -1.53 9.25
N ALA A 44 -0.97 -0.46 9.95
CA ALA A 44 -1.89 0.31 10.77
C ALA A 44 -3.00 0.97 9.93
N LYS A 45 -2.69 1.50 8.75
CA LYS A 45 -3.67 2.10 7.84
C LYS A 45 -4.72 1.08 7.36
N VAL A 46 -4.28 -0.11 6.97
CA VAL A 46 -5.18 -1.17 6.45
C VAL A 46 -6.09 -1.76 7.53
N ARG A 47 -5.64 -1.83 8.79
CA ARG A 47 -6.44 -2.39 9.90
C ARG A 47 -7.61 -1.51 10.36
N ILE A 48 -7.60 -0.23 10.01
CA ILE A 48 -8.60 0.76 10.44
C ILE A 48 -9.57 1.10 9.29
N SER A 49 -9.29 0.59 8.08
CA SER A 49 -10.10 0.79 6.87
C SER A 49 -11.22 -0.24 6.76
#